data_AF-A0A1L5YNG0-F1
#
_entry.id   AF-A0A1L5YNG0-F1
#
_cell.length_a   1.000
_cell.length_b   1.000
_cell.length_c   1.000
_cell.angle_alpha   90.00
_cell.angle_beta   90.00
_cell.angle_gamma   90.00
#
_symmetry.space_group_name_H-M   'P 1'
#
loop_
_entity.id
_entity.type
_entity.pdbx_description
1 polymer ?
#
loop_
_entity_poly.entity_id
_entity_poly.type
_entity_poly.pdbx_seq_one_letter_code
_entity_poly.pdbx_strand_id
1 'polypeptide(L)'
;FFWGGWVAGANRPGEIYSYTHNWPYDPDAGNLPTYATYIWSFLSILVLFAGTMLVLYVYGEMKSLPGEPFNGRDWSLTTVDLENKGDAYVRPTQRATYKFFAFAVILFLVQVLAGILGAEDFVGGGPGETILGAFGLVIPFSVVRSYHAIVQIYWFFMAWVGYTLFFLPRISKVPNGQRFLINLLFALCVLVGAGALFGIYAGHTGMLSDEMSYWFGSQGWEFLELGRFWHILMLSSFCLWVYIIFRAVKPWITSQNLWSVPAWLFYGSGIMVLFLFFGMFMTPSQNFAISDYWRWMNIHMWVEVTFEVFTTCIVGYMLVQMGLVNRAMAERVIFLAVMMFLVTALIGISHNFYWIAKP
;
A
#
# COMPACT_ATOMS: atom_id res chain seq x y z
N PHE A 1 -20.96 -17.49 -12.33
CA PHE A 1 -20.86 -16.93 -13.69
C PHE A 1 -22.21 -16.45 -14.24
N PHE A 2 -23.23 -17.31 -14.38
CA PHE A 2 -24.55 -16.90 -14.92
C PHE A 2 -25.12 -15.63 -14.27
N TRP A 3 -25.13 -15.56 -12.93
CA TRP A 3 -25.59 -14.37 -12.20
C TRP A 3 -24.86 -13.09 -12.61
N GLY A 4 -23.53 -13.14 -12.82
CA GLY A 4 -22.75 -11.98 -13.25
C GLY A 4 -23.14 -11.49 -14.65
N GLY A 5 -23.39 -12.42 -15.58
CA GLY A 5 -23.91 -12.08 -16.91
C GLY A 5 -25.31 -11.46 -16.85
N TRP A 6 -26.19 -11.99 -15.98
CA TRP A 6 -27.51 -11.39 -15.75
C TRP A 6 -27.42 -9.97 -15.18
N VAL A 7 -26.61 -9.74 -14.14
CA VAL A 7 -26.41 -8.39 -13.55
C VAL A 7 -25.89 -7.40 -14.61
N ALA A 8 -25.01 -7.87 -15.49
CA ALA A 8 -24.40 -7.04 -16.54
C ALA A 8 -25.35 -6.63 -17.67
N GLY A 9 -26.41 -7.42 -17.94
CA GLY A 9 -27.37 -7.15 -19.03
C GLY A 9 -28.77 -6.75 -18.57
N ALA A 10 -29.15 -6.98 -17.31
CA ALA A 10 -30.47 -6.63 -16.81
C ALA A 10 -30.55 -5.16 -16.39
N ASN A 11 -31.52 -4.42 -16.94
CA ASN A 11 -31.78 -3.03 -16.57
C ASN A 11 -32.12 -2.90 -15.07
N ARG A 12 -31.62 -1.83 -14.46
CA ARG A 12 -32.07 -1.44 -13.13
C ARG A 12 -33.57 -1.08 -13.17
N PRO A 13 -34.33 -1.36 -12.10
CA PRO A 13 -35.74 -0.99 -12.06
C PRO A 13 -35.94 0.52 -12.26
N GLY A 14 -36.68 0.90 -13.30
CA GLY A 14 -36.95 2.31 -13.65
C GLY A 14 -35.89 3.00 -14.50
N GLU A 15 -34.80 2.31 -14.85
CA GLU A 15 -33.70 2.86 -15.63
C GLU A 15 -33.57 2.19 -17.00
N ILE A 16 -32.84 2.86 -17.90
CA ILE A 16 -32.56 2.38 -19.26
C ILE A 16 -31.16 1.74 -19.40
N TYR A 17 -30.48 1.49 -18.29
CA TYR A 17 -29.14 0.91 -18.24
C TYR A 17 -29.07 -0.24 -17.22
N SER A 18 -28.12 -1.15 -17.41
CA SER A 18 -27.95 -2.34 -16.58
C SER A 18 -27.40 -2.03 -15.18
N TYR A 19 -27.42 -3.00 -14.26
CA TYR A 19 -26.85 -2.80 -12.93
C TYR A 19 -25.38 -2.35 -12.97
N THR A 20 -24.61 -2.75 -13.98
CA THR A 20 -23.20 -2.40 -14.16
C THR A 20 -22.98 -1.18 -15.07
N HIS A 21 -24.01 -0.37 -15.32
CA HIS A 21 -23.94 0.76 -16.26
C HIS A 21 -23.55 0.34 -17.69
N ASN A 22 -24.17 -0.74 -18.18
CA ASN A 22 -23.95 -1.32 -19.51
C ASN A 22 -22.53 -1.86 -19.73
N TRP A 23 -21.88 -2.34 -18.68
CA TRP A 23 -20.60 -3.04 -18.77
C TRP A 23 -20.79 -4.56 -18.63
N PRO A 24 -20.07 -5.41 -19.39
CA PRO A 24 -19.05 -5.07 -20.39
C PRO A 24 -19.66 -4.61 -21.71
N TYR A 25 -18.85 -4.00 -22.56
CA TYR A 25 -19.25 -3.63 -23.92
C TYR A 25 -19.68 -4.89 -24.69
N ASP A 26 -20.93 -4.92 -25.11
CA ASP A 26 -21.53 -6.01 -25.87
C ASP A 26 -22.76 -5.47 -26.65
N PRO A 27 -22.59 -5.14 -27.93
CA PRO A 27 -23.69 -4.66 -28.77
C PRO A 27 -24.86 -5.64 -28.90
N ASP A 28 -24.59 -6.95 -28.85
CA ASP A 28 -25.62 -7.99 -29.01
C ASP A 28 -26.51 -8.06 -27.75
N ALA A 29 -25.95 -7.77 -26.58
CA ALA A 29 -26.69 -7.61 -25.34
C ALA A 29 -27.30 -6.20 -25.15
N GLY A 30 -27.07 -5.26 -26.08
CA GLY A 30 -27.49 -3.87 -25.97
C GLY A 30 -26.62 -3.00 -25.04
N ASN A 31 -25.46 -3.52 -24.63
CA ASN A 31 -24.53 -2.83 -23.74
C ASN A 31 -23.65 -1.84 -24.51
N LEU A 32 -24.09 -0.58 -24.50
CA LEU A 32 -23.36 0.57 -25.02
C LEU A 32 -23.07 1.58 -23.91
N PRO A 33 -21.98 2.39 -24.01
CA PRO A 33 -21.67 3.41 -23.01
C PRO A 33 -22.84 4.36 -22.77
N THR A 34 -23.18 4.56 -21.50
CA THR A 34 -24.29 5.43 -21.10
C THR A 34 -23.99 6.90 -21.37
N TYR A 35 -25.02 7.74 -21.44
CA TYR A 35 -24.86 9.19 -21.54
C TYR A 35 -24.02 9.79 -20.39
N ALA A 36 -24.22 9.28 -19.17
CA ALA A 36 -23.46 9.70 -17.99
C ALA A 36 -21.96 9.40 -18.15
N THR A 37 -21.59 8.26 -18.74
CA THR A 37 -20.19 7.90 -19.02
C THR A 37 -19.51 8.96 -19.88
N TYR A 38 -20.15 9.43 -20.94
CA TYR A 38 -19.59 10.48 -21.81
C TYR A 38 -19.47 11.83 -21.10
N ILE A 39 -20.54 12.28 -20.42
CA ILE A 39 -20.53 13.57 -19.72
C ILE A 39 -19.45 13.60 -18.64
N TRP A 40 -19.40 12.60 -17.76
CA TRP A 40 -18.45 12.59 -16.65
C TRP A 40 -17.01 12.44 -17.14
N SER A 41 -16.77 11.74 -18.24
CA SER A 41 -15.45 11.71 -18.88
C SER A 41 -15.01 13.11 -19.30
N PHE A 42 -15.86 13.85 -20.01
CA PHE A 42 -15.53 15.22 -20.44
C PHE A 42 -15.39 16.19 -19.25
N LEU A 43 -16.31 16.16 -18.30
CA LEU A 43 -16.26 17.01 -17.11
C LEU A 43 -15.04 16.72 -16.24
N SER A 44 -14.64 15.45 -16.08
CA SER A 44 -13.48 15.09 -15.26
C SER A 44 -12.19 15.72 -15.78
N ILE A 45 -12.02 15.81 -17.10
CA ILE A 45 -10.86 16.45 -17.74
C ILE A 45 -10.86 17.96 -17.47
N LEU A 46 -12.02 18.62 -17.56
CA LEU A 46 -12.13 20.05 -17.25
C LEU A 46 -11.83 20.34 -15.78
N VAL A 47 -12.35 19.51 -14.87
CA VAL A 47 -12.07 19.61 -13.44
C VAL A 47 -10.59 19.38 -13.14
N LEU A 48 -9.95 18.42 -13.82
CA LEU A 48 -8.51 18.19 -13.71
C LEU A 48 -7.70 19.43 -14.13
N PHE A 49 -8.04 20.05 -15.26
CA PHE A 49 -7.36 21.28 -15.70
C PHE A 49 -7.58 22.43 -14.73
N ALA A 50 -8.82 22.67 -14.31
CA ALA A 50 -9.13 23.73 -13.35
C ALA A 50 -8.42 23.50 -12.00
N GLY A 51 -8.42 22.26 -11.50
CA GLY A 51 -7.72 21.88 -10.28
C GLY A 51 -6.21 22.07 -10.39
N THR A 52 -5.61 21.67 -11.52
CA THR A 52 -4.18 21.88 -11.78
C THR A 52 -3.82 23.37 -11.81
N MET A 53 -4.62 24.19 -12.50
CA MET A 53 -4.43 25.64 -12.54
C MET A 53 -4.52 26.27 -11.15
N LEU A 54 -5.50 25.87 -10.34
CA LEU A 54 -5.67 26.35 -8.97
C LEU A 54 -4.47 25.97 -8.08
N VAL A 55 -4.01 24.73 -8.16
CA VAL A 55 -2.84 24.26 -7.39
C VAL A 55 -1.58 25.02 -7.79
N LEU A 56 -1.35 25.23 -9.09
CA LEU A 56 -0.20 26.01 -9.58
C LEU A 56 -0.28 27.47 -9.14
N TYR A 57 -1.46 28.09 -9.13
CA TYR A 57 -1.68 29.43 -8.61
C TYR A 57 -1.35 29.51 -7.11
N VAL A 58 -1.93 28.62 -6.30
CA VAL A 58 -1.67 28.56 -4.83
C VAL A 58 -0.19 28.33 -4.55
N TYR A 59 0.46 27.42 -5.28
CA TYR A 59 1.89 27.18 -5.14
C TYR A 59 2.73 28.41 -5.55
N GLY A 60 2.32 29.15 -6.59
CA GLY A 60 2.93 30.41 -7.01
C GLY A 60 2.90 31.45 -5.89
N GLU A 61 1.74 31.65 -5.25
CA GLU A 61 1.58 32.55 -4.11
C GLU A 61 2.43 32.11 -2.90
N MET A 62 2.56 30.79 -2.66
CA MET A 62 3.39 30.27 -1.57
C MET A 62 4.89 30.60 -1.74
N LYS A 63 5.39 30.81 -2.97
CA LYS A 63 6.78 31.27 -3.18
C LYS A 63 7.04 32.69 -2.70
N SER A 64 5.99 33.50 -2.56
CA SER A 64 6.10 34.86 -2.03
C SER A 64 6.24 34.89 -0.49
N LEU A 65 5.99 33.76 0.18
CA LEU A 65 6.12 33.65 1.63
C LEU A 65 7.60 33.64 2.05
N PRO A 66 7.96 34.27 3.18
CA PRO A 66 9.35 34.35 3.63
C PRO A 66 9.94 32.98 3.98
N GLY A 67 11.19 32.78 3.55
CA GLY A 67 12.03 31.60 3.80
C GLY A 67 12.54 30.97 2.49
N GLU A 68 13.85 30.99 2.24
CA GLU A 68 14.42 30.30 1.08
C GLU A 68 14.13 28.79 1.12
N PRO A 69 13.79 28.14 -0.02
CA PRO A 69 13.40 26.73 -0.04
C PRO A 69 14.53 25.81 0.44
N PHE A 70 15.75 26.18 0.09
CA PHE A 70 16.97 25.47 0.41
C PHE A 70 17.62 26.17 1.60
N ASN A 71 18.13 25.41 2.56
CA ASN A 71 19.02 26.04 3.54
C ASN A 71 20.37 26.23 2.87
N GLY A 72 20.90 27.45 2.83
CA GLY A 72 22.32 27.71 2.58
C GLY A 72 23.21 27.26 3.74
N ARG A 73 22.93 26.09 4.36
CA ARG A 73 23.89 25.50 5.30
C ARG A 73 25.05 24.99 4.46
N ASP A 74 26.26 25.44 4.77
CA ASP A 74 27.51 25.04 4.11
C ASP A 74 27.85 23.53 4.24
N TRP A 75 26.95 22.72 4.78
CA TRP A 75 27.14 21.29 4.93
C TRP A 75 25.87 20.54 4.54
N SER A 76 26.02 19.63 3.58
CA SER A 76 25.09 18.53 3.37
C SER A 76 25.54 17.37 4.26
N LEU A 77 24.59 16.60 4.77
CA LEU A 77 24.88 15.45 5.63
C LEU A 77 25.46 14.30 4.77
N THR A 78 26.74 14.39 4.43
CA THR A 78 27.44 13.35 3.65
C THR A 78 27.74 12.14 4.52
N THR A 79 27.90 10.96 3.90
CA THR A 79 28.29 9.73 4.58
C THR A 79 29.60 9.91 5.37
N VAL A 80 30.52 10.70 4.82
CA VAL A 80 31.83 11.01 5.42
C VAL A 80 31.69 11.88 6.67
N ASP A 81 30.81 12.89 6.65
CA ASP A 81 30.56 13.75 7.82
C ASP A 81 29.84 13.03 8.97
N LEU A 82 28.96 12.08 8.63
CA LEU A 82 28.28 11.19 9.58
C LEU A 82 29.25 10.25 10.31
N GLU A 83 30.17 9.64 9.56
CA GLU A 83 31.15 8.68 10.09
C GLU A 83 32.25 9.37 10.91
N ASN A 84 32.71 10.55 10.47
CA ASN A 84 33.82 11.27 11.12
C ASN A 84 33.44 12.00 12.41
N LYS A 85 32.18 12.41 12.60
CA LYS A 85 31.74 13.17 13.78
C LYS A 85 31.38 12.31 15.00
N GLY A 86 31.44 10.98 14.90
CA GLY A 86 31.03 10.08 16.00
C GLY A 86 29.52 10.05 16.28
N ASP A 87 28.72 10.81 15.51
CA ASP A 87 27.25 10.81 15.55
C ASP A 87 26.62 9.53 14.96
N ALA A 88 27.41 8.71 14.27
CA ALA A 88 26.99 7.47 13.61
C ALA A 88 27.10 6.20 14.49
N TYR A 89 26.89 6.28 15.80
CA TYR A 89 26.72 5.05 16.59
C TYR A 89 25.43 4.33 16.17
N VAL A 90 25.58 3.29 15.34
CA VAL A 90 24.47 2.42 14.94
C VAL A 90 24.01 1.62 16.16
N ARG A 91 22.86 2.01 16.70
CA ARG A 91 22.33 1.36 17.90
C ARG A 91 21.91 -0.08 17.61
N PRO A 92 21.94 -0.99 18.60
CA PRO A 92 21.50 -2.38 18.41
C PRO A 92 20.08 -2.52 17.86
N THR A 93 19.18 -1.58 18.16
CA THR A 93 17.82 -1.53 17.60
C THR A 93 17.79 -1.16 16.12
N GLN A 94 18.70 -0.30 15.66
CA GLN A 94 18.86 0.06 14.24
C GLN A 94 19.47 -1.10 13.46
N ARG A 95 20.52 -1.74 13.99
CA ARG A 95 21.09 -2.94 13.36
C ARG A 95 20.07 -4.08 13.24
N ALA A 96 19.14 -4.20 14.19
CA ALA A 96 18.07 -5.19 14.14
C ALA A 96 17.07 -4.96 12.98
N THR A 97 17.07 -3.80 12.32
CA THR A 97 16.18 -3.56 11.17
C THR A 97 16.79 -4.01 9.84
N TYR A 98 18.09 -4.29 9.77
CA TYR A 98 18.77 -4.70 8.53
C TYR A 98 18.18 -5.97 7.91
N LYS A 99 17.72 -6.90 8.76
CA LYS A 99 17.03 -8.11 8.31
C LYS A 99 15.71 -7.84 7.59
N PHE A 100 15.01 -6.75 7.89
CA PHE A 100 13.80 -6.36 7.15
C PHE A 100 14.16 -5.96 5.71
N PHE A 101 15.23 -5.20 5.53
CA PHE A 101 15.70 -4.83 4.19
C PHE A 101 16.24 -6.04 3.42
N ALA A 102 17.01 -6.92 4.07
CA ALA A 102 17.47 -8.15 3.44
C ALA A 102 16.29 -9.04 3.01
N PHE A 103 15.27 -9.17 3.86
CA PHE A 103 14.06 -9.91 3.54
C PHE A 103 13.27 -9.26 2.40
N ALA A 104 13.17 -7.92 2.38
CA ALA A 104 12.55 -7.19 1.28
C ALA A 104 13.25 -7.46 -0.06
N VAL A 105 14.59 -7.51 -0.09
CA VAL A 105 15.34 -7.84 -1.32
C VAL A 105 15.04 -9.27 -1.79
N ILE A 106 14.97 -10.24 -0.88
CA ILE A 106 14.62 -11.63 -1.23
C ILE A 106 13.21 -11.67 -1.85
N LEU A 107 12.23 -11.04 -1.20
CA LEU A 107 10.85 -11.00 -1.69
C LEU A 107 10.73 -10.24 -3.02
N PHE A 108 11.49 -9.16 -3.21
CA PHE A 108 11.55 -8.46 -4.49
C PHE A 108 12.04 -9.37 -5.61
N LEU A 109 13.08 -10.17 -5.38
CA LEU A 109 13.55 -11.16 -6.35
C LEU A 109 12.47 -12.21 -6.65
N VAL A 110 11.76 -12.70 -5.62
CA VAL A 110 10.63 -13.63 -5.81
C VAL A 110 9.53 -13.00 -6.67
N GLN A 111 9.20 -11.73 -6.45
CA GLN A 111 8.19 -11.00 -7.23
C GLN A 111 8.59 -10.84 -8.70
N VAL A 112 9.86 -10.50 -8.97
CA VAL A 112 10.39 -10.38 -10.33
C VAL A 112 10.36 -11.74 -11.03
N LEU A 113 10.80 -12.80 -10.37
CA LEU A 113 10.76 -14.16 -10.92
C LEU A 113 9.33 -14.61 -11.21
N ALA A 114 8.38 -14.35 -10.31
CA ALA A 114 6.96 -14.60 -10.57
C ALA A 114 6.45 -13.78 -11.77
N GLY A 115 6.89 -12.52 -11.93
CA GLY A 115 6.54 -11.71 -13.09
C GLY A 115 7.06 -12.30 -14.41
N ILE A 116 8.30 -12.80 -14.42
CA ILE A 116 8.90 -13.47 -15.58
C ILE A 116 8.11 -14.72 -15.94
N LEU A 117 7.84 -15.61 -14.98
CA LEU A 117 7.07 -16.83 -15.20
C LEU A 117 5.65 -16.51 -15.70
N GLY A 118 5.01 -15.48 -15.16
CA GLY A 118 3.68 -15.07 -15.61
C GLY A 118 3.68 -14.54 -17.04
N ALA A 119 4.76 -13.87 -17.47
CA ALA A 119 4.92 -13.40 -18.83
C ALA A 119 5.24 -14.53 -19.82
N GLU A 120 6.00 -15.55 -19.40
CA GLU A 120 6.32 -16.74 -20.20
C GLU A 120 5.06 -17.52 -20.58
N ASP A 121 4.10 -17.68 -19.66
CA ASP A 121 2.84 -18.39 -19.90
C ASP A 121 2.03 -17.74 -21.05
N PHE A 122 2.08 -16.41 -21.19
CA PHE A 122 1.41 -15.69 -22.29
C PHE A 122 2.05 -15.89 -23.66
N VAL A 123 3.34 -16.24 -23.73
CA VAL A 123 4.07 -16.45 -25.00
C VAL A 123 4.24 -17.92 -25.36
N GLY A 124 3.64 -18.84 -24.59
CA GLY A 124 3.72 -20.28 -24.82
C GLY A 124 4.96 -20.95 -24.22
N GLY A 125 5.54 -20.32 -23.19
CA GLY A 125 6.64 -20.84 -22.38
C GLY A 125 7.96 -20.08 -22.54
N GLY A 126 8.92 -20.39 -21.66
CA GLY A 126 10.23 -19.75 -21.68
C GLY A 126 11.28 -20.47 -20.83
N PRO A 127 12.47 -19.86 -20.67
CA PRO A 127 13.56 -20.44 -19.90
C PRO A 127 13.18 -20.76 -18.45
N GLY A 128 12.38 -19.91 -17.79
CA GLY A 128 11.94 -20.12 -16.42
C GLY A 128 11.08 -21.37 -16.28
N GLU A 129 10.05 -21.51 -17.11
CA GLU A 129 9.20 -22.69 -17.17
C GLU A 129 9.97 -23.95 -17.56
N THR A 130 10.92 -23.85 -18.49
CA THR A 130 11.77 -24.99 -18.90
C THR A 130 12.63 -25.49 -17.74
N ILE A 131 13.22 -24.57 -16.97
CA ILE A 131 14.02 -24.90 -15.79
C ILE A 131 13.13 -25.55 -14.72
N LEU A 132 11.96 -24.97 -14.42
CA LEU A 132 11.03 -25.56 -13.44
C LEU A 132 10.55 -26.96 -13.88
N GLY A 133 10.23 -27.13 -15.16
CA GLY A 133 9.84 -28.40 -15.75
C GLY A 133 10.94 -29.45 -15.67
N ALA A 134 12.21 -29.08 -15.81
CA ALA A 134 13.34 -29.99 -15.62
C ALA A 134 13.44 -30.53 -14.18
N PHE A 135 12.93 -29.78 -13.19
CA PHE A 135 12.80 -30.22 -11.81
C PHE A 135 11.44 -30.89 -11.49
N GLY A 136 10.56 -31.05 -12.48
CA GLY A 136 9.22 -31.60 -12.30
C GLY A 136 8.26 -30.66 -11.56
N LEU A 137 8.58 -29.36 -11.48
CA LEU A 137 7.75 -28.35 -10.83
C LEU A 137 6.87 -27.66 -11.88
N VAL A 138 5.55 -27.69 -11.67
CA VAL A 138 4.59 -26.95 -12.47
C VAL A 138 3.85 -25.99 -11.55
N ILE A 139 3.94 -24.69 -11.84
CA ILE A 139 3.28 -23.64 -11.06
C ILE A 139 2.21 -23.01 -11.95
N PRO A 140 0.91 -23.15 -11.60
CA PRO A 140 -0.17 -22.58 -12.40
C PRO A 140 -0.09 -21.05 -12.49
N PHE A 141 -0.52 -20.47 -13.61
CA PHE A 141 -0.60 -19.02 -13.81
C PHE A 141 -1.32 -18.29 -12.67
N SER A 142 -2.41 -18.88 -12.16
CA SER A 142 -3.16 -18.31 -11.02
C SER A 142 -2.30 -18.13 -9.78
N VAL A 143 -1.38 -19.05 -9.48
CA VAL A 143 -0.44 -18.93 -8.36
C VAL A 143 0.62 -17.89 -8.67
N VAL A 144 1.21 -17.94 -9.86
CA VAL A 144 2.28 -17.02 -10.28
C VAL A 144 1.80 -15.57 -10.26
N ARG A 145 0.60 -15.30 -10.78
CA ARG A 145 -0.07 -13.99 -10.70
C ARG A 145 -0.28 -13.56 -9.26
N SER A 146 -0.85 -14.44 -8.43
CA SER A 146 -1.10 -14.14 -7.00
C SER A 146 0.19 -13.81 -6.26
N TYR A 147 1.28 -14.56 -6.50
CA TYR A 147 2.59 -14.27 -5.94
C TYR A 147 3.12 -12.91 -6.40
N HIS A 148 3.06 -12.63 -7.69
CA HIS A 148 3.55 -11.36 -8.22
C HIS A 148 2.83 -10.17 -7.56
N ALA A 149 1.50 -10.21 -7.49
CA ALA A 149 0.69 -9.14 -6.92
C ALA A 149 0.91 -8.98 -5.40
N ILE A 150 0.81 -10.07 -4.63
CA ILE A 150 0.87 -9.95 -3.17
C ILE A 150 2.28 -9.67 -2.66
N VAL A 151 3.30 -10.27 -3.29
CA VAL A 151 4.69 -10.08 -2.87
C VAL A 151 5.16 -8.67 -3.24
N GLN A 152 4.68 -8.09 -4.35
CA GLN A 152 4.93 -6.68 -4.71
C GLN A 152 4.57 -5.73 -3.58
N ILE A 153 3.38 -5.93 -3.01
CA ILE A 153 2.92 -5.17 -1.85
C ILE A 153 3.83 -5.51 -0.66
N TYR A 154 4.03 -6.80 -0.37
CA TYR A 154 4.68 -7.27 0.85
C TYR A 154 6.13 -6.81 1.04
N TRP A 155 6.98 -6.93 0.01
CA TRP A 155 8.40 -6.55 0.14
C TRP A 155 8.57 -5.05 0.39
N PHE A 156 7.72 -4.25 -0.26
CA PHE A 156 7.71 -2.81 -0.12
C PHE A 156 7.39 -2.40 1.33
N PHE A 157 6.43 -3.07 1.97
CA PHE A 157 6.17 -2.87 3.41
C PHE A 157 7.34 -3.22 4.30
N MET A 158 8.03 -4.31 4.00
CA MET A 158 9.18 -4.72 4.81
C MET A 158 10.26 -3.63 4.82
N ALA A 159 10.46 -2.95 3.69
CA ALA A 159 11.36 -1.79 3.61
C ALA A 159 10.87 -0.61 4.47
N TRP A 160 9.59 -0.24 4.39
CA TRP A 160 9.05 0.88 5.16
C TRP A 160 9.00 0.63 6.67
N VAL A 161 8.60 -0.58 7.07
CA VAL A 161 8.66 -1.03 8.47
C VAL A 161 10.11 -0.99 8.96
N GLY A 162 11.05 -1.52 8.18
CA GLY A 162 12.48 -1.46 8.51
C GLY A 162 12.99 -0.02 8.67
N TYR A 163 12.60 0.87 7.75
CA TYR A 163 13.01 2.27 7.74
C TYR A 163 12.47 3.06 8.93
N THR A 164 11.17 2.96 9.20
CA THR A 164 10.56 3.67 10.34
C THR A 164 11.18 3.27 11.67
N LEU A 165 11.42 1.98 11.86
CA LEU A 165 12.07 1.44 13.07
C LEU A 165 13.54 1.87 13.18
N PHE A 166 14.26 1.96 12.06
CA PHE A 166 15.64 2.44 12.01
C PHE A 166 15.74 3.90 12.47
N PHE A 167 14.70 4.68 12.21
CA PHE A 167 14.67 6.09 12.53
C PHE A 167 14.27 6.40 13.99
N LEU A 168 13.45 5.56 14.64
CA LEU A 168 12.95 5.79 16.00
C LEU A 168 14.00 6.25 17.05
N PRO A 169 15.21 5.67 17.12
CA PRO A 169 16.19 6.06 18.14
C PRO A 169 16.79 7.46 17.98
N ARG A 170 16.54 8.13 16.85
CA ARG A 170 16.91 9.54 16.64
C ARG A 170 15.87 10.50 17.21
N ILE A 171 14.63 10.06 17.40
CA ILE A 171 13.54 10.88 17.94
C ILE A 171 13.61 10.94 19.47
N SER A 172 13.79 9.79 20.11
CA SER A 172 13.77 9.69 21.57
C SER A 172 14.66 8.55 22.08
N LYS A 173 14.86 8.53 23.40
CA LYS A 173 15.58 7.45 24.07
C LYS A 173 14.88 6.11 23.83
N VAL A 174 15.65 5.11 23.42
CA VAL A 174 15.15 3.76 23.15
C VAL A 174 14.44 3.17 24.37
N PRO A 175 13.16 2.78 24.26
CA PRO A 175 12.43 2.13 25.34
C PRO A 175 12.98 0.75 25.71
N ASN A 176 12.80 0.32 26.96
CA ASN A 176 13.20 -1.02 27.39
C ASN A 176 12.44 -2.10 26.60
N GLY A 177 13.14 -3.15 26.16
CA GLY A 177 12.55 -4.25 25.39
C GLY A 177 12.27 -3.94 23.91
N GLN A 178 12.61 -2.74 23.39
CA GLN A 178 12.34 -2.38 21.99
C GLN A 178 12.98 -3.36 20.99
N ARG A 179 14.22 -3.81 21.25
CA ARG A 179 14.92 -4.79 20.41
C ARG A 179 14.16 -6.12 20.32
N PHE A 180 13.59 -6.59 21.42
CA PHE A 180 12.79 -7.81 21.44
C PHE A 180 11.54 -7.65 20.57
N LEU A 181 10.81 -6.54 20.72
CA LEU A 181 9.61 -6.27 19.91
C LEU A 181 9.91 -6.18 18.41
N ILE A 182 11.02 -5.53 18.03
CA ILE A 182 11.47 -5.48 16.63
C ILE A 182 11.78 -6.89 16.11
N ASN A 183 12.39 -7.74 16.94
CA ASN A 183 12.69 -9.11 16.55
C ASN A 183 11.45 -9.99 16.44
N LEU A 184 10.50 -9.83 17.35
CA LEU A 184 9.20 -10.50 17.33
C LEU A 184 8.43 -10.09 16.08
N LEU A 185 8.34 -8.79 15.80
CA LEU A 185 7.69 -8.27 14.59
C LEU A 185 8.28 -8.91 13.33
N PHE A 186 9.60 -8.95 13.22
CA PHE A 186 10.25 -9.60 12.08
C PHE A 186 9.88 -11.08 11.95
N ALA A 187 9.86 -11.84 13.05
CA ALA A 187 9.49 -13.25 13.03
C ALA A 187 8.04 -13.44 12.55
N LEU A 188 7.13 -12.57 12.99
CA LEU A 188 5.75 -12.57 12.53
C LEU A 188 5.64 -12.24 11.04
N CYS A 189 6.40 -11.26 10.55
CA CYS A 189 6.45 -10.95 9.12
C CYS A 189 6.98 -12.13 8.28
N VAL A 190 8.05 -12.81 8.74
CA VAL A 190 8.54 -13.99 8.03
C VAL A 190 7.49 -15.10 8.01
N LEU A 191 6.80 -15.32 9.13
CA LEU A 191 5.70 -16.29 9.20
C LEU A 191 4.55 -15.95 8.24
N VAL A 192 4.13 -14.69 8.20
CA VAL A 192 3.08 -14.23 7.27
C VAL A 192 3.53 -14.39 5.81
N GLY A 193 4.75 -13.99 5.47
CA GLY A 193 5.28 -14.13 4.11
C GLY A 193 5.37 -15.59 3.66
N ALA A 194 5.88 -16.47 4.54
CA ALA A 194 5.91 -17.91 4.26
C ALA A 194 4.49 -18.48 4.14
N GLY A 195 3.59 -18.12 5.05
CA GLY A 195 2.19 -18.52 5.03
C GLY A 195 1.45 -18.07 3.78
N ALA A 196 1.72 -16.86 3.29
CA ALA A 196 1.17 -16.36 2.03
C ALA A 196 1.65 -17.20 0.85
N LEU A 197 2.95 -17.47 0.73
CA LEU A 197 3.48 -18.29 -0.38
C LEU A 197 2.91 -19.71 -0.35
N PHE A 198 3.13 -20.45 0.74
CA PHE A 198 2.67 -21.84 0.82
C PHE A 198 1.15 -21.96 0.81
N GLY A 199 0.45 -21.04 1.46
CA GLY A 199 -1.01 -21.00 1.49
C GLY A 199 -1.62 -20.78 0.11
N ILE A 200 -1.15 -19.76 -0.62
CA ILE A 200 -1.66 -19.45 -1.97
C ILE A 200 -1.43 -20.65 -2.90
N TYR A 201 -0.25 -21.26 -2.89
CA TYR A 201 0.02 -22.46 -3.69
C TYR A 201 -0.93 -23.61 -3.35
N ALA A 202 -1.03 -23.97 -2.06
CA ALA A 202 -1.86 -25.08 -1.61
C ALA A 202 -3.36 -24.84 -1.87
N GLY A 203 -3.81 -23.58 -1.75
CA GLY A 203 -5.18 -23.17 -2.04
C GLY A 203 -5.54 -23.27 -3.53
N HIS A 204 -4.70 -22.73 -4.42
CA HIS A 204 -4.98 -22.74 -5.87
C HIS A 204 -4.76 -24.11 -6.53
N THR A 205 -3.89 -24.96 -5.99
CA THR A 205 -3.66 -26.32 -6.51
C THR A 205 -4.69 -27.34 -6.00
N GLY A 206 -5.60 -26.95 -5.12
CA GLY A 206 -6.63 -27.83 -4.57
C GLY A 206 -6.10 -28.82 -3.52
N MET A 207 -4.92 -28.56 -2.93
CA MET A 207 -4.39 -29.38 -1.84
C MET A 207 -5.16 -29.17 -0.52
N LEU A 208 -5.89 -28.06 -0.40
CA LEU A 208 -6.73 -27.72 0.74
C LEU A 208 -8.21 -27.78 0.35
N SER A 209 -9.08 -28.17 1.28
CA SER A 209 -10.53 -27.99 1.12
C SER A 209 -10.91 -26.51 1.10
N ASP A 210 -12.10 -26.16 0.60
CA ASP A 210 -12.55 -24.77 0.48
C ASP A 210 -12.49 -23.99 1.82
N GLU A 211 -12.94 -24.61 2.91
CA GLU A 211 -12.88 -24.01 4.25
C GLU A 211 -11.44 -23.79 4.72
N MET A 212 -10.56 -24.78 4.48
CA MET A 212 -9.15 -24.69 4.82
C MET A 212 -8.41 -23.67 3.95
N SER A 213 -8.81 -23.54 2.67
CA SER A 213 -8.25 -22.56 1.75
C SER A 213 -8.64 -21.14 2.17
N TYR A 214 -9.87 -20.91 2.60
CA TYR A 214 -10.28 -19.62 3.14
C TYR A 214 -9.44 -19.19 4.34
N TRP A 215 -9.10 -20.12 5.25
CA TRP A 215 -8.33 -19.79 6.46
C TRP A 215 -6.82 -19.74 6.24
N PHE A 216 -6.24 -20.75 5.58
CA PHE A 216 -4.79 -20.95 5.48
C PHE A 216 -4.27 -20.92 4.04
N GLY A 217 -5.16 -20.96 3.05
CA GLY A 217 -4.84 -20.95 1.63
C GLY A 217 -4.99 -19.59 0.98
N SER A 218 -5.88 -19.49 -0.01
CA SER A 218 -6.20 -18.25 -0.72
C SER A 218 -7.67 -17.83 -0.55
N GLN A 219 -7.90 -16.54 -0.33
CA GLN A 219 -9.26 -15.97 -0.32
C GLN A 219 -9.82 -15.72 -1.73
N GLY A 220 -8.98 -15.80 -2.78
CA GLY A 220 -9.41 -15.66 -4.18
C GLY A 220 -9.69 -14.21 -4.64
N TRP A 221 -9.33 -13.21 -3.86
CA TRP A 221 -9.44 -11.79 -4.23
C TRP A 221 -8.08 -11.21 -4.57
N GLU A 222 -8.01 -10.53 -5.72
CA GLU A 222 -6.79 -9.83 -6.14
C GLU A 222 -6.34 -8.81 -5.09
N PHE A 223 -5.04 -8.80 -4.79
CA PHE A 223 -4.37 -8.02 -3.74
C PHE A 223 -4.71 -8.40 -2.28
N LEU A 224 -5.70 -9.28 -2.08
CA LEU A 224 -6.10 -9.81 -0.77
C LEU A 224 -6.16 -11.33 -0.80
N GLU A 225 -5.14 -11.94 -1.39
CA GLU A 225 -5.08 -13.39 -1.61
C GLU A 225 -4.79 -14.16 -0.33
N LEU A 226 -4.16 -13.57 0.69
CA LEU A 226 -3.80 -14.28 1.91
C LEU A 226 -5.02 -14.93 2.57
N GLY A 227 -4.93 -16.19 2.98
CA GLY A 227 -5.92 -16.82 3.85
C GLY A 227 -6.18 -16.00 5.12
N ARG A 228 -7.40 -16.14 5.68
CA ARG A 228 -7.89 -15.30 6.80
C ARG A 228 -6.98 -15.34 8.03
N PHE A 229 -6.39 -16.48 8.35
CA PHE A 229 -5.44 -16.61 9.46
C PHE A 229 -4.20 -15.73 9.23
N TRP A 230 -3.60 -15.84 8.05
CA TRP A 230 -2.43 -15.05 7.66
C TRP A 230 -2.74 -13.55 7.60
N HIS A 231 -3.94 -13.19 7.13
CA HIS A 231 -4.45 -11.83 7.16
C HIS A 231 -4.55 -11.28 8.59
N ILE A 232 -5.13 -12.02 9.53
CA ILE A 232 -5.21 -11.60 10.95
C ILE A 232 -3.82 -11.47 11.57
N LEU A 233 -2.91 -12.40 11.26
CA LEU A 233 -1.53 -12.36 11.74
C LEU A 233 -0.77 -11.15 11.18
N MET A 234 -1.01 -10.81 9.92
CA MET A 234 -0.49 -9.60 9.27
C MET A 234 -1.00 -8.34 9.98
N LEU A 235 -2.31 -8.23 10.21
CA LEU A 235 -2.90 -7.10 10.95
C LEU A 235 -2.31 -6.98 12.36
N SER A 236 -2.18 -8.11 13.06
CA SER A 236 -1.57 -8.16 14.40
C SER A 236 -0.12 -7.68 14.39
N SER A 237 0.64 -8.03 13.34
CA SER A 237 2.01 -7.57 13.12
C SER A 237 2.06 -6.05 12.89
N PHE A 238 1.16 -5.51 12.08
CA PHE A 238 1.05 -4.07 11.86
C PHE A 238 0.62 -3.30 13.12
N CYS A 239 -0.31 -3.84 13.92
CA CYS A 239 -0.65 -3.28 15.24
C CYS A 239 0.56 -3.27 16.18
N LEU A 240 1.35 -4.36 16.20
CA LEU A 240 2.61 -4.41 16.95
C LEU A 240 3.60 -3.35 16.45
N TRP A 241 3.71 -3.16 15.13
CA TRP A 241 4.56 -2.12 14.55
C TRP A 241 4.14 -0.71 14.98
N VAL A 242 2.85 -0.37 14.92
CA VAL A 242 2.32 0.92 15.43
C VAL A 242 2.60 1.07 16.92
N TYR A 243 2.46 -0.02 17.70
CA TYR A 243 2.79 0.00 19.13
C TYR A 243 4.28 0.28 19.38
N ILE A 244 5.18 -0.30 18.58
CA ILE A 244 6.63 -0.04 18.67
C ILE A 244 6.93 1.43 18.37
N ILE A 245 6.30 2.01 17.36
CA ILE A 245 6.40 3.45 17.04
C ILE A 245 5.85 4.30 18.19
N PHE A 246 4.66 4.00 18.68
CA PHE A 246 4.02 4.70 19.80
C PHE A 246 4.93 4.77 21.02
N ARG A 247 5.56 3.65 21.41
CA ARG A 247 6.48 3.62 22.57
C ARG A 247 7.66 4.57 22.41
N ALA A 248 8.16 4.74 21.20
CA ALA A 248 9.27 5.65 20.91
C ALA A 248 8.80 7.11 20.77
N VAL A 249 7.64 7.35 20.17
CA VAL A 249 7.17 8.71 19.88
C VAL A 249 6.43 9.33 21.08
N LYS A 250 5.79 8.54 21.96
CA LYS A 250 5.04 9.03 23.12
C LYS A 250 5.81 10.03 24.00
N PRO A 251 7.09 9.81 24.38
CA PRO A 251 7.83 10.77 25.21
C PRO A 251 8.16 12.08 24.47
N TRP A 252 8.11 12.06 23.14
CA TRP A 252 8.37 13.23 22.31
C TRP A 252 7.13 14.11 22.17
N ILE A 253 5.92 13.53 22.09
CA ILE A 253 4.68 14.29 21.86
C ILE A 253 4.33 15.16 23.07
N THR A 254 4.21 16.45 22.82
CA THR A 254 3.78 17.53 23.73
C THR A 254 2.84 18.46 22.97
N SER A 255 2.05 19.30 23.66
CA SER A 255 1.09 20.20 22.99
C SER A 255 1.71 21.14 21.94
N GLN A 256 3.01 21.42 22.06
CA GLN A 256 3.72 22.32 21.12
C GLN A 256 4.22 21.62 19.85
N ASN A 257 4.33 20.28 19.85
CA ASN A 257 4.90 19.53 18.72
C ASN A 257 3.97 18.41 18.19
N LEU A 258 2.68 18.49 18.51
CA LEU A 258 1.63 17.61 18.00
C LEU A 258 1.59 17.52 16.47
N TRP A 259 2.03 18.57 15.79
CA TRP A 259 2.06 18.67 14.32
C TRP A 259 3.46 18.47 13.73
N SER A 260 4.42 18.02 14.55
CA SER A 260 5.78 17.73 14.08
C SER A 260 5.83 16.47 13.22
N VAL A 261 6.87 16.35 12.39
CA VAL A 261 7.01 15.19 11.49
C VAL A 261 7.00 13.83 12.21
N PRO A 262 7.64 13.63 13.39
CA PRO A 262 7.49 12.41 14.17
C PRO A 262 6.05 12.07 14.58
N ALA A 263 5.24 13.09 14.88
CA ALA A 263 3.84 12.91 15.24
C ALA A 263 3.01 12.52 14.00
N TRP A 264 3.22 13.20 12.87
CA TRP A 264 2.63 12.82 11.58
C TRP A 264 3.01 11.41 11.14
N LEU A 265 4.26 10.98 11.37
CA LEU A 265 4.68 9.60 11.11
C LEU A 265 3.88 8.60 11.95
N PHE A 266 3.65 8.90 13.22
CA PHE A 266 2.83 8.06 14.10
C PHE A 266 1.36 8.04 13.67
N TYR A 267 0.74 9.20 13.40
CA TYR A 267 -0.65 9.28 12.95
C TYR A 267 -0.85 8.59 11.59
N GLY A 268 0.05 8.84 10.64
CA GLY A 268 0.09 8.22 9.32
C GLY A 268 0.21 6.70 9.41
N SER A 269 1.09 6.20 10.28
CA SER A 269 1.22 4.76 10.54
C SER A 269 -0.06 4.18 11.15
N GLY A 270 -0.70 4.89 12.09
CA GLY A 270 -1.95 4.47 12.71
C GLY A 270 -3.13 4.40 11.74
N ILE A 271 -3.34 5.44 10.93
CA ILE A 271 -4.42 5.48 9.94
C ILE A 271 -4.22 4.43 8.84
N MET A 272 -2.97 4.21 8.41
CA MET A 272 -2.61 3.14 7.47
C MET A 272 -3.05 1.78 8.00
N VAL A 273 -2.73 1.46 9.25
CA VAL A 273 -3.14 0.18 9.86
C VAL A 273 -4.65 0.12 10.07
N LEU A 274 -5.31 1.24 10.37
CA LEU A 274 -6.77 1.30 10.50
C LEU A 274 -7.46 0.91 9.19
N PHE A 275 -7.02 1.42 8.04
CA PHE A 275 -7.64 1.08 6.75
C PHE A 275 -7.45 -0.38 6.35
N LEU A 276 -6.37 -1.03 6.79
CA LEU A 276 -6.20 -2.47 6.58
C LEU A 276 -7.31 -3.32 7.23
N PHE A 277 -7.93 -2.85 8.31
CA PHE A 277 -9.05 -3.58 8.93
C PHE A 277 -10.28 -3.66 8.02
N PHE A 278 -10.41 -2.81 7.00
CA PHE A 278 -11.52 -2.91 6.06
C PHE A 278 -11.55 -4.24 5.30
N GLY A 279 -10.38 -4.87 5.10
CA GLY A 279 -10.30 -6.21 4.49
C GLY A 279 -10.92 -7.33 5.33
N MET A 280 -11.23 -7.07 6.61
CA MET A 280 -11.90 -8.02 7.49
C MET A 280 -13.41 -8.08 7.27
N PHE A 281 -14.00 -7.05 6.66
CA PHE A 281 -15.44 -7.01 6.37
C PHE A 281 -15.86 -7.83 5.15
N MET A 282 -14.91 -8.29 4.34
CA MET A 282 -15.14 -9.15 3.18
C MET A 282 -15.38 -10.60 3.64
N THR A 283 -16.49 -11.21 3.25
CA THR A 283 -16.74 -12.64 3.49
C THR A 283 -17.15 -13.37 2.22
N PRO A 284 -16.90 -14.69 2.11
CA PRO A 284 -17.30 -15.47 0.92
C PRO A 284 -18.82 -15.51 0.66
N SER A 285 -19.63 -15.28 1.70
CA SER A 285 -21.10 -15.33 1.64
C SER A 285 -21.78 -14.01 1.25
N GLN A 286 -21.02 -12.91 1.19
CA GLN A 286 -21.57 -11.59 0.86
C GLN A 286 -21.83 -11.44 -0.64
N ASN A 287 -22.66 -10.45 -0.98
CA ASN A 287 -22.82 -10.02 -2.36
C ASN A 287 -21.47 -9.51 -2.90
N PHE A 288 -21.14 -9.89 -4.13
CA PHE A 288 -19.90 -9.51 -4.81
C PHE A 288 -19.62 -8.00 -4.74
N ALA A 289 -20.61 -7.15 -5.01
CA ALA A 289 -20.45 -5.69 -5.01
C ALA A 289 -20.09 -5.14 -3.63
N ILE A 290 -20.59 -5.76 -2.56
CA ILE A 290 -20.27 -5.36 -1.17
C ILE A 290 -18.86 -5.82 -0.80
N SER A 291 -18.48 -7.04 -1.16
CA SER A 291 -17.11 -7.53 -0.93
C SER A 291 -16.09 -6.72 -1.74
N ASP A 292 -16.40 -6.37 -2.98
CA ASP A 292 -15.52 -5.57 -3.84
C ASP A 292 -15.43 -4.11 -3.36
N TYR A 293 -16.51 -3.55 -2.83
CA TYR A 293 -16.48 -2.26 -2.12
C TYR A 293 -15.46 -2.29 -0.97
N TRP A 294 -15.55 -3.29 -0.07
CA TRP A 294 -14.60 -3.42 1.03
C TRP A 294 -13.18 -3.72 0.56
N ARG A 295 -13.02 -4.45 -0.55
CA ARG A 295 -11.73 -4.71 -1.18
C ARG A 295 -11.06 -3.40 -1.59
N TRP A 296 -11.76 -2.51 -2.28
CA TRP A 296 -11.21 -1.21 -2.67
C TRP A 296 -11.08 -0.25 -1.49
N MET A 297 -11.96 -0.32 -0.50
CA MET A 297 -11.76 0.41 0.77
C MET A 297 -10.46 -0.03 1.44
N ASN A 298 -10.07 -1.30 1.34
CA ASN A 298 -8.74 -1.72 1.74
C ASN A 298 -7.70 -1.17 0.76
N ILE A 299 -7.69 -1.62 -0.51
CA ILE A 299 -6.60 -1.34 -1.46
C ILE A 299 -6.41 0.15 -1.73
N HIS A 300 -7.45 0.85 -2.19
CA HIS A 300 -7.31 2.25 -2.61
C HIS A 300 -7.07 3.16 -1.40
N MET A 301 -7.84 3.01 -0.31
CA MET A 301 -7.63 3.89 0.86
C MET A 301 -6.31 3.59 1.58
N TRP A 302 -5.92 2.32 1.68
CA TRP A 302 -4.65 1.97 2.29
C TRP A 302 -3.47 2.35 1.40
N VAL A 303 -3.45 1.86 0.15
CA VAL A 303 -2.29 2.04 -0.72
C VAL A 303 -2.15 3.47 -1.20
N GLU A 304 -3.21 4.02 -1.80
CA GLU A 304 -3.13 5.34 -2.45
C GLU A 304 -3.09 6.46 -1.40
N VAL A 305 -4.05 6.50 -0.47
CA VAL A 305 -4.16 7.62 0.48
C VAL A 305 -3.00 7.63 1.49
N THR A 306 -2.63 6.46 2.03
CA THR A 306 -1.68 6.45 3.16
C THR A 306 -0.23 6.34 2.76
N PHE A 307 0.14 5.65 1.66
CA PHE A 307 1.56 5.65 1.22
C PHE A 307 2.01 6.98 0.67
N GLU A 308 1.17 7.67 -0.10
CA GLU A 308 1.56 8.96 -0.67
C GLU A 308 1.84 9.98 0.43
N VAL A 309 0.95 10.04 1.44
CA VAL A 309 1.12 10.88 2.63
C VAL A 309 2.37 10.47 3.43
N PHE A 310 2.52 9.18 3.72
CA PHE A 310 3.62 8.66 4.53
C PHE A 310 4.99 8.85 3.86
N THR A 311 5.10 8.53 2.57
CA THR A 311 6.31 8.71 1.76
C THR A 311 6.68 10.18 1.66
N THR A 312 5.70 11.06 1.40
CA THR A 312 5.92 12.51 1.33
C THR A 312 6.46 13.05 2.65
N CYS A 313 5.91 12.61 3.78
CA CYS A 313 6.39 13.00 5.11
C CYS A 313 7.83 12.51 5.38
N ILE A 314 8.13 11.25 5.06
CA ILE A 314 9.45 10.66 5.29
C ILE A 314 10.50 11.30 4.40
N VAL A 315 10.23 11.43 3.10
CA VAL A 315 11.18 12.02 2.15
C VAL A 315 11.43 13.48 2.52
N GLY A 316 10.39 14.25 2.79
CA GLY A 316 10.53 15.64 3.27
C GLY A 316 11.35 15.71 4.56
N TYR A 317 11.13 14.79 5.50
CA TYR A 317 11.94 14.70 6.71
C TYR A 317 13.41 14.37 6.45
N MET A 318 13.70 13.42 5.56
CA MET A 318 15.06 13.07 5.16
C MET A 318 15.78 14.27 4.56
N LEU A 319 15.11 15.02 3.67
CA LEU A 319 15.67 16.22 3.05
C LEU A 319 15.98 17.31 4.08
N VAL A 320 15.12 17.49 5.09
CA VAL A 320 15.36 18.42 6.20
C VAL A 320 16.54 17.97 7.07
N GLN A 321 16.64 16.67 7.38
CA GLN A 321 17.75 16.13 8.16
C GLN A 321 19.08 16.24 7.42
N MET A 322 19.08 16.03 6.10
CA MET A 322 20.27 16.19 5.28
C MET A 322 20.70 17.66 5.10
N GLY A 323 19.93 18.61 5.63
CA GLY A 323 20.18 20.04 5.51
C GLY A 323 19.73 20.65 4.19
N LEU A 324 19.24 19.83 3.24
CA LEU A 324 18.91 20.25 1.88
C LEU A 324 17.70 21.19 1.81
N VAL A 325 16.71 21.00 2.68
CA VAL A 325 15.46 21.76 2.65
C VAL A 325 15.18 22.41 4.00
N ASN A 326 14.64 23.63 3.98
CA ASN A 326 14.19 24.31 5.19
C ASN A 326 13.00 23.57 5.82
N ARG A 327 13.06 23.34 7.14
CA ARG A 327 11.99 22.68 7.91
C ARG A 327 10.62 23.35 7.69
N ALA A 328 10.55 24.68 7.73
CA ALA A 328 9.29 25.40 7.58
C ALA A 328 8.67 25.21 6.18
N MET A 329 9.52 25.14 5.15
CA MET A 329 9.07 24.88 3.78
C MET A 329 8.58 23.43 3.63
N ALA A 330 9.35 22.46 4.14
CA ALA A 330 8.97 21.06 4.10
C ALA A 330 7.61 20.83 4.81
N GLU A 331 7.43 21.38 6.01
CA GLU A 331 6.17 21.25 6.76
C GLU A 331 4.97 21.85 5.99
N ARG A 332 5.13 23.02 5.33
CA ARG A 332 4.08 23.65 4.51
C ARG A 332 3.71 22.82 3.28
N VAL A 333 4.70 22.34 2.53
CA VAL A 333 4.49 21.54 1.31
C VAL A 333 3.86 20.19 1.65
N ILE A 334 4.35 19.53 2.71
CA ILE A 334 3.76 18.29 3.22
C ILE A 334 2.30 18.54 3.60
N PHE A 335 2.00 19.62 4.32
CA PHE A 335 0.63 19.92 4.73
C PHE A 335 -0.30 20.11 3.53
N LEU A 336 0.11 20.88 2.51
CA LEU A 336 -0.65 21.07 1.28
C LEU A 336 -0.90 19.72 0.57
N ALA A 337 0.16 18.93 0.41
CA ALA A 337 0.07 17.61 -0.23
C ALA A 337 -0.91 16.70 0.51
N VAL A 338 -0.80 16.58 1.84
CA VAL A 338 -1.68 15.74 2.66
C VAL A 338 -3.14 16.18 2.52
N MET A 339 -3.42 17.48 2.57
CA MET A 339 -4.79 17.98 2.41
C MET A 339 -5.36 17.66 1.03
N MET A 340 -4.57 17.85 -0.02
CA MET A 340 -4.97 17.51 -1.38
C MET A 340 -5.26 16.01 -1.52
N PHE A 341 -4.33 15.16 -1.08
CA PHE A 341 -4.49 13.71 -1.14
C PHE A 341 -5.73 13.22 -0.37
N LEU A 342 -5.98 13.76 0.83
CA LEU A 342 -7.17 13.37 1.59
C LEU A 342 -8.48 13.73 0.87
N VAL A 343 -8.54 14.89 0.21
CA VAL A 343 -9.73 15.29 -0.56
C VAL A 343 -9.88 14.45 -1.81
N THR A 344 -8.81 14.28 -2.59
CA THR A 344 -8.89 13.61 -3.89
C THR A 344 -9.05 12.11 -3.75
N ALA A 345 -8.30 11.45 -2.85
CA ALA A 345 -8.30 9.99 -2.75
C ALA A 345 -9.51 9.45 -1.98
N LEU A 346 -10.05 10.18 -0.99
CA LEU A 346 -11.29 9.75 -0.31
C LEU A 346 -12.50 9.72 -1.25
N ILE A 347 -12.58 10.66 -2.19
CA ILE A 347 -13.62 10.70 -3.23
C ILE A 347 -13.24 9.78 -4.38
N GLY A 348 -11.95 9.77 -4.74
CA GLY A 348 -11.33 9.08 -5.86
C GLY A 348 -11.55 7.58 -5.88
N ILE A 349 -11.68 6.94 -4.70
CA ILE A 349 -12.01 5.52 -4.59
C ILE A 349 -13.21 5.10 -5.46
N SER A 350 -14.14 6.03 -5.67
CA SER A 350 -15.35 5.81 -6.46
C SER A 350 -15.08 5.41 -7.91
N HIS A 351 -13.89 5.68 -8.46
CA HIS A 351 -13.54 5.23 -9.81
C HIS A 351 -13.46 3.70 -9.93
N ASN A 352 -13.22 3.00 -8.82
CA ASN A 352 -13.22 1.55 -8.79
C ASN A 352 -14.63 0.96 -8.78
N PHE A 353 -15.65 1.81 -8.59
CA PHE A 353 -17.03 1.37 -8.44
C PHE A 353 -17.87 1.55 -9.69
N TYR A 354 -17.32 2.09 -10.77
CA TYR A 354 -18.07 2.43 -11.99
C TYR A 354 -18.89 1.25 -12.53
N TRP A 355 -18.34 0.04 -12.46
CA TRP A 355 -18.92 -1.14 -13.12
C TRP A 355 -19.20 -2.34 -12.20
N ILE A 356 -19.07 -2.17 -10.88
CA ILE A 356 -19.20 -3.28 -9.91
C ILE A 356 -20.65 -3.53 -9.44
N ALA A 357 -21.63 -3.00 -10.18
CA ALA A 357 -23.04 -2.97 -9.81
C ALA A 357 -23.44 -2.02 -8.65
N LYS A 358 -22.58 -1.06 -8.31
CA LYS A 358 -22.95 0.08 -7.45
C LYS A 358 -23.79 1.08 -8.26
N PRO A 359 -24.86 1.68 -7.69
CA PRO A 359 -25.60 2.77 -8.33
C PRO A 359 -24.76 4.03 -8.53
#